data_AF-A0AAV5ERW3-F1
#
_entry.id   AF-A0AAV5ERW3-F1
#
_cell.length_a   1.000
_cell.length_b   1.000
_cell.length_c   1.000
_cell.angle_alpha   90.00
_cell.angle_beta   90.00
_cell.angle_gamma   90.00
#
_symmetry.space_group_name_H-M   'P 1'
#
loop_
_entity.id
_entity.type
_entity.pdbx_description
1 polymer ?
#
loop_
_entity_poly.entity_id
_entity_poly.type
_entity_poly.pdbx_seq_one_letter_code
_entity_poly.pdbx_strand_id
1 'polypeptide(L)'
;MDVNTIYLDLSSNYLTGEIPEELASLDLLRNLNLSRNNFHGSIPNSVGAMQFLESLDLSRNKLSGEIPESLSNITFLSYLDMSCNNLTGRIPSGSQLDTLYAAYPSMYAGNIGLCGPPLKKNCTSTDAYKQDHYTRTAQGHEPKFFYIGLGCGIIAGILVVFCALLLKKRWRITYFRLIDKMYYKAYLLVWLWHGED
;
A
#
# COMPACT_ATOMS: atom_id res chain seq x y z
N MET A 1 1.67 -24.89 -12.82
CA MET A 1 2.55 -23.71 -12.94
C MET A 1 2.95 -23.65 -14.38
N ASP A 2 2.43 -22.69 -15.12
CA ASP A 2 2.73 -22.54 -16.55
C ASP A 2 4.20 -22.15 -16.70
N VAL A 3 4.94 -22.85 -17.55
CA VAL A 3 6.41 -22.83 -17.59
C VAL A 3 6.94 -21.62 -18.39
N ASN A 4 6.09 -20.63 -18.69
CA ASN A 4 6.42 -19.52 -19.60
C ASN A 4 5.93 -18.15 -19.12
N THR A 5 5.64 -18.00 -17.82
CA THR A 5 5.24 -16.71 -17.25
C THR A 5 6.44 -15.97 -16.67
N ILE A 6 6.80 -14.85 -17.29
CA ILE A 6 7.94 -14.01 -16.89
C ILE A 6 7.42 -12.87 -16.02
N TYR A 7 7.92 -12.82 -14.78
CA TYR A 7 7.53 -11.83 -13.77
C TYR A 7 8.74 -10.96 -13.40
N LEU A 8 8.51 -9.66 -13.29
CA LEU A 8 9.43 -8.71 -12.69
C LEU A 8 8.72 -8.03 -11.52
N ASP A 9 9.11 -8.40 -10.29
CA ASP A 9 8.62 -7.78 -9.07
C ASP A 9 9.75 -6.99 -8.41
N LEU A 10 9.59 -5.67 -8.39
CA LEU A 10 10.47 -4.72 -7.72
C LEU A 10 9.72 -3.95 -6.62
N SER A 11 8.56 -4.46 -6.20
CA SER A 11 7.68 -3.76 -5.27
C SER A 11 8.25 -3.63 -3.86
N SER A 12 7.72 -2.67 -3.10
CA SER A 12 8.06 -2.46 -1.68
C SER A 12 9.54 -2.15 -1.44
N ASN A 13 10.10 -1.32 -2.30
CA ASN A 13 11.46 -0.83 -2.19
C ASN A 13 11.49 0.71 -2.07
N TYR A 14 12.70 1.26 -2.04
CA TYR A 14 12.93 2.71 -2.06
C TYR A 14 13.39 3.20 -3.43
N LEU A 15 13.03 2.51 -4.52
CA LEU A 15 13.45 2.90 -5.87
C LEU A 15 12.92 4.29 -6.21
N THR A 16 13.77 5.13 -6.79
CA THR A 16 13.48 6.51 -7.19
C THR A 16 13.82 6.67 -8.67
N GLY A 17 13.59 7.85 -9.23
CA GLY A 17 13.76 8.07 -10.67
C GLY A 17 12.43 7.95 -11.41
N GLU A 18 12.52 8.11 -12.73
CA GLU A 18 11.41 7.87 -13.64
C GLU A 18 11.39 6.40 -14.08
N ILE A 19 10.26 5.95 -14.61
CA ILE A 19 10.21 4.63 -15.24
C ILE A 19 10.92 4.76 -16.60
N PRO A 20 11.99 4.00 -16.86
CA PRO A 20 12.75 4.11 -18.10
C PRO A 20 11.93 3.60 -19.30
N GLU A 21 12.07 4.24 -20.47
CA GLU A 21 11.39 3.79 -21.69
C GLU A 21 11.83 2.38 -22.11
N GLU A 22 13.08 2.04 -21.79
CA GLU A 22 13.71 0.76 -22.07
C GLU A 22 13.04 -0.41 -21.34
N LEU A 23 12.26 -0.15 -20.28
CA LEU A 23 11.49 -1.19 -19.61
C LEU A 23 10.52 -1.90 -20.58
N ALA A 24 10.05 -1.17 -21.60
CA ALA A 24 9.20 -1.72 -22.64
C ALA A 24 9.90 -2.69 -23.59
N SER A 25 11.24 -2.76 -23.58
CA SER A 25 12.00 -3.75 -24.38
C SER A 25 11.89 -5.19 -23.85
N LEU A 26 11.30 -5.35 -22.67
CA LEU A 26 11.01 -6.66 -22.08
C LEU A 26 9.73 -7.25 -22.69
N ASP A 27 9.76 -7.53 -24.00
CA ASP A 27 8.57 -7.88 -24.79
C ASP A 27 7.85 -9.15 -24.31
N LEU A 28 8.56 -10.05 -23.62
CA LEU A 28 8.00 -11.31 -23.11
C LEU A 28 7.47 -11.21 -21.67
N LEU A 29 7.56 -10.02 -21.05
CA LEU A 29 7.13 -9.82 -19.68
C LEU A 29 5.61 -9.89 -19.58
N ARG A 30 5.11 -10.73 -18.66
CA ARG A 30 3.67 -10.89 -18.41
C ARG A 30 3.21 -10.17 -17.16
N ASN A 31 4.09 -10.05 -16.17
CA ASN A 31 3.74 -9.41 -14.90
C ASN A 31 4.82 -8.42 -14.50
N LEU A 32 4.41 -7.16 -14.31
CA LEU A 32 5.26 -6.08 -13.87
C LEU A 32 4.68 -5.47 -12.60
N ASN A 33 5.41 -5.61 -11.48
CA ASN A 33 5.03 -5.02 -10.21
C ASN A 33 6.12 -4.02 -9.76
N LEU A 34 5.80 -2.73 -9.86
CA LEU A 34 6.63 -1.61 -9.40
C LEU A 34 6.04 -0.90 -8.18
N SER A 35 5.01 -1.49 -7.56
CA SER A 35 4.24 -0.83 -6.51
C SER A 35 5.06 -0.51 -5.26
N ARG A 36 4.58 0.44 -4.45
CA ARG A 36 5.20 0.79 -3.15
C ARG A 36 6.67 1.17 -3.30
N ASN A 37 6.96 2.09 -4.21
CA ASN A 37 8.27 2.69 -4.43
C ASN A 37 8.16 4.23 -4.40
N ASN A 38 9.19 4.93 -4.84
CA ASN A 38 9.23 6.38 -4.98
C ASN A 38 9.41 6.82 -6.45
N PHE A 39 8.94 6.02 -7.43
CA PHE A 39 8.97 6.43 -8.83
C PHE A 39 8.15 7.70 -9.05
N HIS A 40 8.65 8.60 -9.88
CA HIS A 40 8.05 9.89 -10.20
C HIS A 40 8.13 10.16 -11.72
N GLY A 41 7.68 11.33 -12.18
CA GLY A 41 7.54 11.59 -13.62
C GLY A 41 6.30 10.93 -14.21
N SER A 42 6.22 10.85 -15.53
CA SER A 42 5.09 10.25 -16.26
C SER A 42 5.24 8.76 -16.47
N ILE A 43 4.13 8.06 -16.69
CA ILE A 43 4.15 6.69 -17.22
C ILE A 43 4.59 6.78 -18.68
N PRO A 44 5.66 6.08 -19.11
CA PRO A 44 6.11 6.13 -20.49
C PRO A 44 5.07 5.56 -21.45
N ASN A 45 4.90 6.21 -22.61
CA ASN A 45 4.02 5.69 -23.67
C ASN A 45 4.44 4.29 -24.15
N SER A 46 5.74 3.96 -24.02
CA SER A 46 6.31 2.67 -24.40
C SER A 46 5.74 1.50 -23.59
N VAL A 47 5.23 1.72 -22.37
CA VAL A 47 4.57 0.66 -21.58
C VAL A 47 3.37 0.08 -22.34
N GLY A 48 2.65 0.90 -23.11
CA GLY A 48 1.56 0.44 -23.97
C GLY A 48 1.98 -0.47 -25.14
N ALA A 49 3.29 -0.59 -25.42
CA ALA A 49 3.82 -1.50 -26.43
C ALA A 49 4.03 -2.93 -25.91
N MET A 50 3.95 -3.15 -24.59
CA MET A 50 4.15 -4.46 -23.96
C MET A 50 2.92 -5.37 -24.15
N GLN A 51 2.74 -5.90 -25.37
CA GLN A 51 1.50 -6.57 -25.78
C GLN A 51 1.18 -7.86 -25.00
N PHE A 52 2.18 -8.53 -24.42
CA PHE A 52 1.98 -9.76 -23.64
C PHE A 52 1.77 -9.49 -22.14
N LEU A 53 1.71 -8.23 -21.72
CA LEU A 53 1.54 -7.88 -20.32
C LEU A 53 0.13 -8.24 -19.84
N GLU A 54 0.07 -9.10 -18.82
CA GLU A 54 -1.15 -9.60 -18.20
C GLU A 54 -1.44 -8.91 -16.87
N SER A 55 -0.43 -8.37 -16.20
CA SER A 55 -0.56 -7.70 -14.90
C SER A 55 0.41 -6.53 -14.78
N LEU A 56 -0.13 -5.37 -14.44
CA LEU A 56 0.63 -4.15 -14.21
C LEU A 56 0.23 -3.50 -12.88
N ASP A 57 1.16 -3.45 -11.92
CA ASP A 57 0.96 -2.73 -10.65
C ASP A 57 1.97 -1.59 -10.53
N LEU A 58 1.47 -0.36 -10.61
CA LEU A 58 2.20 0.88 -10.43
C LEU A 58 1.76 1.63 -9.16
N SER A 59 0.92 0.99 -8.33
CA SER A 59 0.27 1.65 -7.20
C SER A 59 1.26 2.13 -6.13
N ARG A 60 0.88 3.15 -5.37
CA ARG A 60 1.67 3.69 -4.23
C ARG A 60 3.07 4.13 -4.67
N ASN A 61 3.12 4.96 -5.70
CA ASN A 61 4.30 5.69 -6.15
C ASN A 61 4.01 7.21 -6.14
N LYS A 62 4.85 8.00 -6.80
CA LYS A 62 4.70 9.45 -6.99
C LYS A 62 4.56 9.80 -8.48
N LEU A 63 4.03 8.87 -9.28
CA LEU A 63 3.82 9.06 -10.72
C LEU A 63 2.83 10.20 -10.96
N SER A 64 3.04 10.94 -12.03
CA SER A 64 2.34 12.19 -12.35
C SER A 64 2.05 12.31 -13.85
N GLY A 65 1.32 13.34 -14.26
CA GLY A 65 0.91 13.49 -15.65
C GLY A 65 -0.28 12.60 -16.02
N GLU A 66 -0.55 12.49 -17.32
CA GLU A 66 -1.70 11.73 -17.84
C GLU A 66 -1.40 10.24 -17.96
N ILE A 67 -2.45 9.42 -17.95
CA ILE A 67 -2.35 8.00 -18.26
C ILE A 67 -2.20 7.89 -19.79
N PRO A 68 -1.12 7.27 -20.31
CA PRO A 68 -0.94 7.10 -21.76
C PRO A 68 -2.12 6.40 -22.41
N GLU A 69 -2.61 6.95 -23.53
CA GLU A 69 -3.67 6.28 -24.32
C GLU A 69 -3.21 4.89 -24.82
N SER A 70 -1.91 4.70 -25.02
CA SER A 70 -1.32 3.42 -25.45
C SER A 70 -1.58 2.28 -24.46
N LEU A 71 -1.85 2.54 -23.17
CA LEU A 71 -2.23 1.49 -22.22
C LEU A 71 -3.56 0.82 -22.58
N SER A 72 -4.45 1.52 -23.29
CA SER A 72 -5.71 0.93 -23.78
C SER A 72 -5.50 -0.12 -24.88
N ASN A 73 -4.30 -0.16 -25.50
CA ASN A 73 -3.96 -1.12 -26.55
C ASN A 73 -3.43 -2.46 -26.01
N ILE A 74 -3.20 -2.60 -24.70
CA ILE A 74 -2.73 -3.86 -24.12
C ILE A 74 -3.90 -4.83 -23.97
N THR A 75 -3.99 -5.79 -24.88
CA THR A 75 -5.17 -6.67 -25.00
C THR A 75 -5.20 -7.82 -23.99
N PHE A 76 -4.05 -8.26 -23.48
CA PHE A 76 -3.96 -9.37 -22.53
C PHE A 76 -4.02 -8.92 -21.05
N LEU A 77 -4.15 -7.62 -20.79
CA LEU A 77 -4.06 -7.07 -19.44
C LEU A 77 -5.25 -7.52 -18.58
N SER A 78 -5.02 -8.39 -17.61
CA SER A 78 -6.02 -8.95 -16.70
C SER A 78 -6.06 -8.26 -15.33
N TYR A 79 -5.01 -7.50 -14.99
CA TYR A 79 -4.90 -6.75 -13.76
C TYR A 79 -4.16 -5.43 -14.00
N LEU A 80 -4.72 -4.34 -13.47
CA LEU A 80 -4.10 -3.02 -13.50
C LEU A 80 -4.39 -2.31 -12.17
N ASP A 81 -3.36 -1.80 -11.51
CA ASP A 81 -3.51 -0.90 -10.37
C ASP A 81 -2.53 0.28 -10.51
N MET A 82 -3.07 1.49 -10.51
CA MET A 82 -2.32 2.75 -10.54
C MET A 82 -2.71 3.66 -9.37
N SER A 83 -3.36 3.10 -8.36
CA SER A 83 -3.88 3.83 -7.21
C SER A 83 -2.77 4.47 -6.38
N CYS A 84 -3.12 5.49 -5.61
CA CYS A 84 -2.20 6.22 -4.74
C CYS A 84 -0.97 6.76 -5.48
N ASN A 85 -1.21 7.45 -6.61
CA ASN A 85 -0.22 8.25 -7.34
C ASN A 85 -0.72 9.71 -7.44
N ASN A 86 -0.03 10.54 -8.23
CA ASN A 86 -0.39 11.91 -8.53
C ASN A 86 -0.81 12.09 -10.01
N LEU A 87 -1.47 11.08 -10.59
CA LEU A 87 -1.92 11.11 -11.98
C LEU A 87 -3.08 12.09 -12.19
N THR A 88 -3.12 12.69 -13.37
CA THR A 88 -4.04 13.77 -13.76
C THR A 88 -4.70 13.48 -15.11
N GLY A 89 -5.71 14.28 -15.46
CA GLY A 89 -6.30 14.24 -16.80
C GLY A 89 -7.37 13.16 -16.96
N ARG A 90 -7.82 12.98 -18.20
CA ARG A 90 -8.90 12.06 -18.52
C ARG A 90 -8.39 10.62 -18.57
N ILE A 91 -9.14 9.69 -17.99
CA ILE A 91 -8.84 8.25 -18.13
C ILE A 91 -9.06 7.82 -19.59
N PRO A 92 -8.07 7.17 -20.23
CA PRO A 92 -8.23 6.61 -21.57
C PRO A 92 -9.38 5.60 -21.61
N SER A 93 -10.25 5.74 -22.60
CA SER A 93 -11.35 4.80 -22.81
C SER A 93 -10.87 3.63 -23.65
N GLY A 94 -11.22 2.41 -23.26
CA GLY A 94 -10.86 1.18 -23.97
C GLY A 94 -11.58 0.00 -23.33
N SER A 95 -12.07 -0.93 -24.15
CA SER A 95 -12.90 -2.05 -23.68
C SER A 95 -12.22 -2.85 -22.56
N GLN A 96 -10.90 -3.00 -22.62
CA GLN A 96 -10.12 -3.69 -21.60
C GLN A 96 -10.08 -2.90 -20.28
N LEU A 97 -9.75 -1.60 -20.32
CA LEU A 97 -9.68 -0.75 -19.12
C LEU A 97 -11.04 -0.58 -18.45
N ASP A 98 -12.11 -0.45 -19.24
CA ASP A 98 -13.49 -0.37 -18.75
C ASP A 98 -13.91 -1.67 -18.06
N THR A 99 -13.54 -2.82 -18.64
CA THR A 99 -13.81 -4.15 -18.07
C THR A 99 -13.02 -4.37 -16.78
N LEU A 100 -11.73 -4.00 -16.77
CA LEU A 100 -10.87 -4.11 -15.59
C LEU A 100 -11.39 -3.29 -14.43
N TYR A 101 -11.89 -2.08 -14.69
CA TYR A 101 -12.47 -1.25 -13.63
C TYR A 101 -13.71 -1.90 -13.00
N ALA A 102 -14.53 -2.62 -13.77
CA ALA A 102 -15.66 -3.36 -13.22
C ALA A 102 -15.22 -4.46 -12.23
N ALA A 103 -14.06 -5.09 -12.47
CA ALA A 103 -13.46 -6.07 -11.56
C ALA A 103 -12.70 -5.42 -10.38
N TYR A 104 -12.01 -4.30 -10.63
CA TYR A 104 -11.13 -3.63 -9.67
C TYR A 104 -11.44 -2.12 -9.56
N PRO A 105 -12.52 -1.70 -8.87
CA PRO A 105 -12.95 -0.29 -8.83
C PRO A 105 -11.95 0.66 -8.14
N SER A 106 -11.00 0.12 -7.38
CA SER A 106 -9.99 0.89 -6.65
C SER A 106 -8.74 1.22 -7.48
N MET A 107 -8.60 0.70 -8.70
CA MET A 107 -7.36 0.82 -9.50
C MET A 107 -6.90 2.26 -9.79
N TYR A 108 -7.82 3.24 -9.73
CA TYR A 108 -7.52 4.66 -9.91
C TYR A 108 -7.57 5.47 -8.60
N ALA A 109 -7.93 4.84 -7.48
CA ALA A 109 -8.18 5.53 -6.22
C ALA A 109 -6.95 6.32 -5.74
N GLY A 110 -7.15 7.45 -5.05
CA GLY A 110 -6.05 8.26 -4.53
C GLY A 110 -5.34 9.15 -5.55
N ASN A 111 -5.66 9.07 -6.83
CA ASN A 111 -5.23 10.05 -7.84
C ASN A 111 -6.23 11.20 -7.92
N ILE A 112 -5.96 12.30 -7.21
CA ILE A 112 -6.90 13.43 -7.11
C ILE A 112 -7.17 14.13 -8.45
N GLY A 113 -6.25 14.02 -9.41
CA GLY A 113 -6.29 14.72 -10.68
C GLY A 113 -7.04 14.00 -11.79
N LEU A 114 -7.27 12.68 -11.65
CA LEU A 114 -7.97 11.90 -12.67
C LEU A 114 -9.44 12.32 -12.79
N CYS A 115 -9.99 12.18 -13.99
CA CYS A 115 -11.37 12.49 -14.32
C CYS A 115 -11.85 11.67 -15.54
N GLY A 116 -13.14 11.76 -15.84
CA GLY A 116 -13.78 11.04 -16.94
C GLY A 116 -14.20 9.62 -16.55
N PRO A 117 -15.06 8.97 -17.37
CA PRO A 117 -15.41 7.57 -17.19
C PRO A 117 -14.13 6.71 -17.09
N PRO A 118 -14.10 5.71 -16.19
CA PRO A 118 -15.21 5.22 -15.37
C PRO A 118 -15.42 5.97 -14.03
N LEU A 119 -14.65 7.02 -13.74
CA LEU A 119 -14.86 7.85 -12.56
C LEU A 119 -16.07 8.76 -12.77
N LYS A 120 -16.81 9.04 -11.68
CA LYS A 120 -17.93 9.98 -11.67
C LYS A 120 -17.50 11.45 -11.76
N LYS A 121 -16.20 11.72 -11.78
CA LYS A 121 -15.63 13.07 -11.79
C LYS A 121 -15.52 13.57 -13.22
N ASN A 122 -16.10 14.72 -13.52
CA ASN A 122 -16.04 15.32 -14.86
C ASN A 122 -14.69 16.02 -15.11
N CYS A 123 -14.26 16.08 -16.37
CA CYS A 123 -13.02 16.73 -16.79
C CYS A 123 -13.16 18.22 -17.11
N THR A 124 -14.32 18.83 -16.81
CA THR A 124 -14.54 20.26 -17.01
C THR A 124 -13.90 21.03 -15.87
N SER A 125 -12.79 21.69 -16.17
CA SER A 125 -11.93 22.45 -15.27
C SER A 125 -12.62 23.66 -14.63
N THR A 126 -13.49 23.42 -13.63
CA THR A 126 -13.88 24.44 -12.62
C THR A 126 -14.10 23.87 -11.21
N ASP A 127 -14.08 22.54 -11.03
CA ASP A 127 -14.28 21.92 -9.70
C ASP A 127 -12.97 21.48 -9.03
N ALA A 128 -11.82 22.04 -9.45
CA ALA A 128 -10.53 21.82 -8.79
C ALA A 128 -10.44 22.47 -7.38
N TYR A 129 -11.52 23.05 -6.85
CA TYR A 129 -11.51 23.68 -5.52
C TYR A 129 -12.81 23.54 -4.70
N LYS A 130 -13.81 22.74 -5.11
CA LYS A 130 -15.08 22.60 -4.35
C LYS A 130 -15.58 21.16 -4.18
N GLN A 131 -14.67 20.21 -4.02
CA GLN A 131 -15.06 18.87 -3.57
C GLN A 131 -14.20 18.36 -2.41
N ASP A 132 -13.94 19.26 -1.45
CA ASP A 132 -13.35 18.91 -0.15
C ASP A 132 -14.43 18.50 0.89
N HIS A 133 -15.72 18.55 0.54
CA HIS A 133 -16.81 18.37 1.51
C HIS A 133 -17.76 17.18 1.26
N TYR A 134 -17.57 16.38 0.21
CA TYR A 134 -18.44 15.23 -0.10
C TYR A 134 -17.74 13.86 -0.10
N THR A 135 -16.41 13.81 0.00
CA THR A 135 -15.63 12.56 -0.02
C THR A 135 -15.17 12.08 1.37
N ARG A 136 -15.79 12.57 2.46
CA ARG A 136 -15.52 12.05 3.81
C ARG A 136 -16.30 10.76 4.13
N THR A 137 -17.21 10.29 3.29
CA THR A 137 -18.09 9.14 3.63
C THR A 137 -17.78 7.82 2.92
N ALA A 138 -16.75 7.73 2.08
CA ALA A 138 -16.39 6.48 1.40
C ALA A 138 -14.93 6.06 1.56
N GLN A 139 -14.25 6.54 2.61
CA GLN A 139 -13.01 5.91 3.05
C GLN A 139 -13.41 4.82 4.02
N GLY A 140 -13.32 3.57 3.57
CA GLY A 140 -13.32 2.41 4.45
C GLY A 140 -12.42 2.72 5.64
N HIS A 141 -13.07 2.98 6.76
CA HIS A 141 -12.41 3.38 7.98
C HIS A 141 -11.79 2.11 8.54
N GLU A 142 -10.59 1.75 8.05
CA GLU A 142 -9.61 1.08 8.90
C GLU A 142 -9.68 1.80 10.24
N PRO A 143 -10.00 1.10 11.35
CA PRO A 143 -10.36 1.77 12.58
C PRO A 143 -9.08 2.30 13.23
N LYS A 144 -8.49 3.35 12.64
CA LYS A 144 -7.34 4.08 13.19
C LYS A 144 -7.68 4.59 14.59
N PHE A 145 -8.95 4.95 14.82
CA PHE A 145 -9.46 5.26 16.15
C PHE A 145 -9.39 4.07 17.12
N PHE A 146 -9.58 2.84 16.65
CA PHE A 146 -9.40 1.64 17.48
C PHE A 146 -7.94 1.46 17.86
N TYR A 147 -7.01 1.58 16.91
CA TYR A 147 -5.57 1.47 17.19
C TYR A 147 -5.04 2.61 18.07
N ILE A 148 -5.52 3.84 17.88
CA ILE A 148 -5.20 4.97 18.74
C ILE A 148 -5.78 4.74 20.15
N GLY A 149 -7.02 4.28 20.24
CA GLY A 149 -7.65 3.93 21.52
C GLY A 149 -6.92 2.80 22.26
N LEU A 150 -6.51 1.75 21.55
CA LEU A 150 -5.76 0.63 22.08
C LEU A 150 -4.37 1.07 22.56
N GLY A 151 -3.67 1.91 21.77
CA GLY A 151 -2.38 2.49 22.16
C GLY A 151 -2.49 3.36 23.42
N CYS A 152 -3.44 4.30 23.45
CA CYS A 152 -3.66 5.17 24.60
C CYS A 152 -4.08 4.39 25.85
N GLY A 153 -4.92 3.37 25.70
CA GLY A 153 -5.37 2.52 26.81
C GLY A 153 -4.23 1.72 27.45
N ILE A 154 -3.35 1.13 26.64
CA ILE A 154 -2.18 0.40 27.13
C ILE A 154 -1.23 1.36 27.88
N ILE A 155 -0.94 2.53 27.31
CA ILE A 155 -0.05 3.52 27.93
C ILE A 155 -0.62 4.00 29.27
N ALA A 156 -1.91 4.34 29.31
CA ALA A 156 -2.58 4.76 30.54
C ALA A 156 -2.57 3.65 31.61
N GLY A 157 -2.82 2.40 31.21
CA GLY A 157 -2.77 1.24 32.12
C GLY A 157 -1.38 1.03 32.73
N ILE A 158 -0.33 1.09 31.91
CA ILE A 158 1.07 0.97 32.37
C ILE A 158 1.40 2.10 33.37
N LEU A 159 1.00 3.34 33.06
CA LEU A 159 1.24 4.49 33.94
C LEU A 159 0.52 4.34 35.30
N VAL A 160 -0.72 3.84 35.33
CA VAL A 160 -1.46 3.61 36.58
C VAL A 160 -0.76 2.55 37.44
N VAL A 161 -0.32 1.44 36.85
CA VAL A 161 0.42 0.39 37.57
C VAL A 161 1.75 0.93 38.08
N PHE A 162 2.49 1.68 37.26
CA PHE A 162 3.76 2.29 37.65
C PHE A 162 3.57 3.28 38.81
N CYS A 163 2.57 4.16 38.74
CA CYS A 163 2.21 5.08 39.82
C CYS A 163 1.82 4.33 41.10
N ALA A 164 1.03 3.26 41.01
CA ALA A 164 0.65 2.44 42.16
C ALA A 164 1.87 1.78 42.84
N LEU A 165 2.84 1.31 42.05
CA LEU A 165 4.11 0.75 42.54
C LEU A 165 5.00 1.83 43.19
N LEU A 166 5.01 3.06 42.67
CA LEU A 166 5.77 4.17 43.26
C LEU A 166 5.18 4.66 44.58
N LEU A 167 3.84 4.74 44.68
CA LEU A 167 3.15 5.32 45.84
C LEU A 167 3.08 4.38 47.04
N LYS A 168 3.12 3.05 46.84
CA LYS A 168 3.06 2.10 47.95
C LYS A 168 4.32 1.26 48.08
N LYS A 169 5.19 1.66 49.03
CA LYS A 169 6.44 0.96 49.41
C LYS A 169 6.26 -0.55 49.64
N ARG A 170 5.13 -0.98 50.24
CA ARG A 170 4.82 -2.41 50.45
C ARG A 170 4.58 -3.17 49.14
N TRP A 171 3.91 -2.55 48.17
CA TRP A 171 3.58 -3.17 46.88
C TRP A 171 4.83 -3.28 46.00
N ARG A 172 5.67 -2.25 46.01
CA ARG A 172 6.98 -2.25 45.33
C ARG A 172 7.85 -3.45 45.73
N ILE A 173 7.99 -3.68 47.03
CA ILE A 173 8.85 -4.75 47.57
C ILE A 173 8.29 -6.13 47.21
N THR A 174 6.97 -6.33 47.33
CA THR A 174 6.32 -7.60 46.97
C THR A 174 6.43 -7.87 45.46
N TYR A 175 6.27 -6.84 44.63
CA TYR A 175 6.40 -6.94 43.18
C TYR A 175 7.82 -7.37 42.75
N PHE A 176 8.87 -6.70 43.25
CA PHE A 176 10.25 -7.09 42.93
C PHE A 176 10.59 -8.51 43.40
N ARG A 177 10.14 -8.92 44.60
CA ARG A 177 10.32 -10.31 45.07
C ARG A 177 9.62 -11.34 44.19
N LEU A 178 8.48 -11.00 43.60
CA LEU A 178 7.75 -11.89 42.70
C LEU A 178 8.50 -12.03 41.37
N ILE A 179 9.00 -10.92 40.82
CA ILE A 179 9.81 -10.92 39.59
C ILE A 179 11.09 -11.73 39.80
N ASP A 180 11.81 -11.54 40.90
CA ASP A 180 13.03 -12.31 41.18
C ASP A 180 12.76 -13.82 41.23
N LYS A 181 11.65 -14.23 41.85
CA LYS A 181 11.22 -15.65 41.87
C LYS A 181 10.87 -16.18 40.49
N MET A 182 10.23 -15.37 39.65
CA MET A 182 9.88 -15.72 38.27
C MET A 182 11.14 -15.86 37.41
N TYR A 183 12.06 -14.89 37.51
CA TYR A 183 13.33 -14.88 36.80
C TYR A 183 14.19 -16.09 37.17
N TYR A 184 14.28 -16.39 38.47
CA TYR A 184 15.00 -17.57 38.95
C TYR A 184 14.41 -18.89 38.42
N LYS A 185 13.09 -19.02 38.38
CA LYS A 185 12.42 -20.20 37.79
C LYS A 185 12.64 -20.30 36.29
N ALA A 186 12.54 -19.19 35.56
CA ALA A 186 12.81 -19.17 34.13
C ALA A 186 14.27 -19.53 33.82
N TYR A 187 15.21 -18.98 34.59
CA TYR A 187 16.63 -19.31 34.50
C TYR A 187 16.88 -20.81 34.72
N LEU A 188 16.27 -21.40 35.75
CA LEU A 188 16.35 -22.85 36.00
C LEU A 188 15.75 -23.69 34.87
N LEU A 189 14.62 -23.26 34.28
CA LEU A 189 13.99 -23.97 33.16
C LEU A 189 14.87 -23.91 31.90
N VAL A 190 15.45 -22.75 31.58
CA VAL A 190 16.39 -22.60 30.46
C VAL A 190 17.67 -23.40 30.69
N TRP A 191 18.18 -23.41 31.93
CA TRP A 191 19.35 -24.19 32.29
C TRP A 191 19.11 -25.71 32.21
N LEU A 192 17.95 -26.19 32.66
CA LEU A 192 17.56 -27.60 32.53
C LEU A 192 17.37 -28.00 31.06
N TRP A 193 16.81 -27.12 30.23
CA TRP A 193 16.58 -27.39 28.81
C TRP A 193 17.87 -27.46 27.98
N HIS A 194 18.93 -26.74 28.40
CA HIS A 194 20.26 -26.78 27.76
C HIS A 194 21.22 -27.79 28.38
N GLY A 195 20.85 -28.46 29.47
CA GLY A 195 21.68 -29.45 30.16
C GLY A 195 21.39 -30.90 29.77
N GLU A 196 20.52 -31.14 28.79
CA GLU A 196 20.07 -32.46 28.33
C GLU A 196 20.63 -32.88 26.94
N ASP A 197 21.50 -32.06 26.34
CA ASP A 197 22.35 -32.38 25.16
C ASP A 197 23.82 -32.54 25.59
#